data_AF-X6LV95-F1
#
_entry.id   AF-X6LV95-F1
#
_cell.length_a   1.000
_cell.length_b   1.000
_cell.length_c   1.000
_cell.angle_alpha   90.00
_cell.angle_beta   90.00
_cell.angle_gamma   90.00
#
_symmetry.space_group_name_H-M   'P 1'
#
loop_
_entity.id
_entity.type
_entity.pdbx_description
1 polymer ?
#
loop_
_entity_poly.entity_id
_entity_poly.type
_entity_poly.pdbx_seq_one_letter_code
_entity_poly.pdbx_strand_id
1 'polypeptide(L)'
;MTAMMITTLKRTNLRQGALNKRPIWNIIPCVLIRRLRQPNTYHVRLDEQHKMNQYKKKLKGQQGALSKTISSSESKYERSLIRKMASDKEIVQYLKESSSQDTSLYAAAIKRCSELKCPNSIIQIIEIVQSEHIHPDIIFYNMTLNYLGMWDKFNLQKYYFQQWFGKQQNQINHQLLVPNIITFNTMIKGCTKRGDFKQALYYLHLMIDKYNINPNLITCNSLLSVCANAHDIQSAELIWNKMIHDFNIDIDIISINSMLNVYAKCGETNKMMEILNYSQRPEKFISINEITCTTIMSGFLKANKVKELKLHSFIKLLETRYFKQKSNFVGFYLRFHPCNMFYVALFDDISKTRIEEKI
;
A
#
# COMPACT_ATOMS: atom_id res chain seq x y z
N MET A 1 13.46 33.56 26.55
CA MET A 1 12.93 32.24 27.01
C MET A 1 13.59 31.72 28.30
N THR A 2 14.77 32.18 28.69
CA THR A 2 15.46 31.74 29.93
C THR A 2 14.93 32.40 31.21
N ALA A 3 14.40 33.63 31.14
CA ALA A 3 13.86 34.34 32.31
C ALA A 3 12.48 33.84 32.80
N MET A 4 11.69 33.18 31.95
CA MET A 4 10.36 32.62 32.30
C MET A 4 10.44 31.23 32.96
N MET A 5 11.58 30.54 32.85
CA MET A 5 11.78 29.22 33.48
C MET A 5 12.19 29.33 34.95
N ILE A 6 12.85 30.42 35.35
CA ILE A 6 13.35 30.59 36.72
C ILE A 6 12.21 30.97 37.69
N THR A 7 11.16 31.65 37.21
CA THR A 7 10.01 32.05 38.03
C THR A 7 9.01 30.92 38.28
N THR A 8 8.96 29.91 37.40
CA THR A 8 8.10 28.72 37.56
C THR A 8 8.71 27.69 38.51
N LEU A 9 10.04 27.58 38.58
CA LEU A 9 10.76 26.65 39.45
C LEU A 9 10.79 27.06 40.94
N LYS A 10 10.61 28.34 41.29
CA LYS A 10 10.50 28.80 42.69
C LYS A 10 9.10 28.62 43.30
N ARG A 11 8.08 28.30 42.50
CA ARG A 11 6.68 28.15 42.95
C ARG A 11 6.28 26.73 43.36
N THR A 12 7.12 25.73 43.09
CA THR A 12 6.87 24.33 43.46
C THR A 12 8.00 23.86 44.39
N ASN A 13 7.76 23.92 45.70
CA ASN A 13 8.65 23.39 46.74
C ASN A 13 8.85 21.87 46.59
N LEU A 14 9.71 21.44 45.67
CA LEU A 14 10.16 20.06 45.55
C LEU A 14 11.66 20.02 45.86
N ARG A 15 11.96 19.47 47.05
CA ARG A 15 13.31 19.25 47.56
C ARG A 15 14.14 18.44 46.58
N GLN A 16 15.37 18.89 46.35
CA GLN A 16 16.42 18.14 45.65
C GLN A 16 16.72 16.86 46.43
N GLY A 17 16.36 15.70 45.88
CA GLY A 17 16.67 14.43 46.54
C GLY A 17 15.96 13.23 45.92
N ALA A 18 16.11 13.02 44.61
CA ALA A 18 15.91 11.72 43.94
C ALA A 18 16.21 11.83 42.43
N LEU A 19 17.39 12.33 42.07
CA LEU A 19 17.93 12.18 40.72
C LEU A 19 19.05 11.15 40.81
N ASN A 20 18.68 9.87 40.71
CA ASN A 20 19.58 8.83 40.19
C ASN A 20 18.77 7.56 39.86
N LYS A 21 19.02 7.04 38.64
CA LYS A 21 18.51 5.80 38.02
C LYS A 21 17.19 5.88 37.24
N ARG A 22 17.16 6.58 36.08
CA ARG A 22 16.39 6.19 34.86
C ARG A 22 17.08 6.75 33.59
N PRO A 23 17.12 6.02 32.46
CA PRO A 23 17.76 6.48 31.22
C PRO A 23 17.00 7.65 30.55
N ILE A 24 17.76 8.54 29.91
CA ILE A 24 17.40 9.91 29.49
C ILE A 24 16.33 10.03 28.39
N TRP A 25 15.80 8.92 27.85
CA TRP A 25 14.80 8.97 26.76
C TRP A 25 13.34 9.19 27.22
N ASN A 26 13.08 9.33 28.52
CA ASN A 26 11.73 9.53 29.08
C ASN A 26 11.40 10.98 29.49
N ILE A 27 12.15 11.97 29.00
CA ILE A 27 11.84 13.39 29.24
C ILE A 27 11.77 14.13 27.90
N ILE A 28 10.77 13.77 27.10
CA ILE A 28 10.08 14.74 26.26
C ILE A 28 8.68 14.88 26.89
N PRO A 29 8.38 15.98 27.60
CA PRO A 29 7.17 16.06 28.40
C PRO A 29 5.92 15.98 27.53
N CYS A 30 4.91 15.26 28.03
CA CYS A 30 3.50 15.23 27.62
C CYS A 30 2.81 16.61 27.51
N VAL A 31 3.57 17.70 27.58
CA VAL A 31 3.14 19.10 27.45
C VAL A 31 2.90 19.49 25.98
N LEU A 32 3.52 18.81 25.01
CA LEU A 32 3.15 18.97 23.59
C LEU A 32 1.84 18.27 23.23
N ILE A 33 1.47 17.20 23.95
CA ILE A 33 0.22 16.45 23.71
C ILE A 33 -1.02 17.22 24.23
N ARG A 34 -0.86 18.09 25.23
CA ARG A 34 -1.97 18.95 25.73
C ARG A 34 -2.26 20.19 24.87
N ARG A 35 -1.45 20.52 23.85
CA ARG A 35 -1.80 21.57 22.86
C ARG A 35 -2.69 21.08 21.72
N LEU A 36 -3.01 19.78 21.67
CA LEU A 36 -3.89 19.18 20.66
C LEU A 36 -5.30 18.81 21.17
N ARG A 37 -5.77 19.43 22.25
CA ARG A 37 -7.19 19.42 22.62
C ARG A 37 -7.73 20.84 22.68
N GLN A 38 -8.01 21.40 21.51
CA GLN A 38 -9.06 22.40 21.38
C GLN A 38 -10.29 21.71 20.75
N PRO A 39 -11.43 21.60 21.45
CA PRO A 39 -12.56 20.82 20.97
C PRO A 39 -13.25 21.38 19.71
N ASN A 40 -12.94 22.61 19.29
CA ASN A 40 -13.70 23.29 18.22
C ASN A 40 -12.89 23.63 16.96
N THR A 41 -11.58 23.39 16.91
CA THR A 41 -10.76 23.73 15.71
C THR A 41 -10.66 22.61 14.69
N TYR A 42 -10.84 21.34 15.10
CA TYR A 42 -10.85 20.21 14.17
C TYR A 42 -12.11 20.19 13.30
N HIS A 43 -13.29 20.39 13.91
CA HIS A 43 -14.55 20.47 13.17
C HIS A 43 -14.60 21.69 12.24
N VAL A 44 -14.10 22.85 12.68
CA VAL A 44 -14.02 24.05 11.81
C VAL A 44 -13.05 23.85 10.64
N ARG A 45 -11.89 23.23 10.85
CA ARG A 45 -10.97 22.89 9.74
C ARG A 45 -11.52 21.82 8.80
N LEU A 46 -12.24 20.84 9.33
CA LEU A 46 -12.92 19.83 8.52
C LEU A 46 -14.03 20.48 7.69
N ASP A 47 -14.82 21.39 8.27
CA ASP A 47 -15.85 22.14 7.55
C ASP A 47 -15.26 23.09 6.50
N GLU A 48 -14.14 23.75 6.80
CA GLU A 48 -13.39 24.56 5.84
C GLU A 48 -12.82 23.68 4.72
N GLN A 49 -12.24 22.52 5.02
CA GLN A 49 -11.81 21.55 4.01
C GLN A 49 -12.99 21.02 3.20
N HIS A 50 -14.14 20.77 3.82
CA HIS A 50 -15.33 20.27 3.14
C HIS A 50 -15.93 21.34 2.23
N LYS A 51 -15.96 22.61 2.67
CA LYS A 51 -16.36 23.77 1.87
C LYS A 51 -15.38 24.00 0.72
N MET A 52 -14.07 23.92 0.95
CA MET A 52 -13.05 24.04 -0.09
C MET A 52 -13.10 22.87 -1.08
N ASN A 53 -13.41 21.66 -0.63
CA ASN A 53 -13.59 20.50 -1.50
C ASN A 53 -14.90 20.58 -2.31
N GLN A 54 -15.98 21.08 -1.72
CA GLN A 54 -17.22 21.37 -2.45
C GLN A 54 -17.04 22.51 -3.45
N TYR A 55 -16.30 23.56 -3.09
CA TYR A 55 -15.96 24.65 -4.01
C TYR A 55 -15.06 24.17 -5.14
N LYS A 56 -14.02 23.36 -4.86
CA LYS A 56 -13.21 22.68 -5.88
C LYS A 56 -14.03 21.71 -6.75
N LYS A 57 -15.03 21.01 -6.19
CA LYS A 57 -15.97 20.19 -6.96
C LYS A 57 -16.89 21.03 -7.84
N LYS A 58 -17.35 22.20 -7.37
CA LYS A 58 -18.14 23.16 -8.18
C LYS A 58 -17.30 23.79 -9.29
N LEU A 59 -16.06 24.18 -9.00
CA LEU A 59 -15.09 24.64 -10.01
C LEU A 59 -14.74 23.53 -11.01
N LYS A 60 -14.52 22.29 -10.57
CA LYS A 60 -14.36 21.13 -11.46
C LYS A 60 -15.64 20.76 -12.20
N GLY A 61 -16.81 21.04 -11.65
CA GLY A 61 -18.10 20.83 -12.30
C GLY A 61 -18.38 21.91 -13.35
N GLN A 62 -17.96 23.15 -13.10
CA GLN A 62 -18.03 24.27 -14.04
C GLN A 62 -16.95 24.14 -15.12
N GLN A 63 -15.70 23.83 -14.78
CA GLN A 63 -14.64 23.44 -15.71
C GLN A 63 -14.99 22.15 -16.46
N GLY A 64 -15.62 21.19 -15.79
CA GLY A 64 -16.11 19.94 -16.38
C GLY A 64 -17.34 20.12 -17.27
N ALA A 65 -18.12 21.18 -17.09
CA ALA A 65 -19.18 21.59 -18.00
C ALA A 65 -18.62 22.40 -19.19
N LEU A 66 -17.57 23.21 -18.96
CA LEU A 66 -16.78 23.92 -19.97
C LEU A 66 -15.77 23.05 -20.73
N SER A 67 -15.47 21.83 -20.25
CA SER A 67 -14.63 20.82 -20.92
C SER A 67 -15.45 19.63 -21.43
N LYS A 68 -16.75 19.56 -21.08
CA LYS A 68 -17.71 18.65 -21.71
C LYS A 68 -18.21 19.16 -23.05
N THR A 69 -17.87 20.39 -23.41
CA THR A 69 -17.71 20.79 -24.80
C THR A 69 -16.51 20.06 -25.39
N ILE A 70 -16.77 18.80 -25.75
CA ILE A 70 -16.05 18.00 -26.75
C ILE A 70 -14.63 17.58 -26.31
N SER A 71 -14.51 16.45 -25.57
CA SER A 71 -13.45 15.51 -25.97
C SER A 71 -13.82 15.10 -27.39
N SER A 72 -13.04 15.47 -28.40
CA SER A 72 -13.37 15.17 -29.80
C SER A 72 -13.72 13.69 -29.93
N SER A 73 -14.74 13.39 -30.74
CA SER A 73 -15.06 12.01 -31.14
C SER A 73 -13.79 11.26 -31.59
N GLU A 74 -12.85 12.00 -32.18
CA GLU A 74 -11.49 11.58 -32.54
C GLU A 74 -10.69 11.06 -31.33
N SER A 75 -10.49 11.83 -30.25
CA SER A 75 -9.71 11.35 -29.09
C SER A 75 -10.30 10.10 -28.42
N LYS A 76 -11.61 9.84 -28.54
CA LYS A 76 -12.22 8.57 -28.11
C LYS A 76 -11.89 7.42 -29.07
N TYR A 77 -11.92 7.67 -30.37
CA TYR A 77 -11.55 6.71 -31.39
C TYR A 77 -10.06 6.34 -31.31
N GLU A 78 -9.16 7.31 -31.20
CA GLU A 78 -7.71 7.09 -31.09
C GLU A 78 -7.35 6.22 -29.87
N ARG A 79 -7.98 6.49 -28.71
CA ARG A 79 -7.82 5.64 -27.52
C ARG A 79 -8.33 4.22 -27.72
N SER A 80 -9.42 4.05 -28.47
CA SER A 80 -9.96 2.73 -28.81
C SER A 80 -8.99 1.97 -29.73
N LEU A 81 -8.38 2.67 -30.68
CA LEU A 81 -7.38 2.12 -31.59
C LEU A 81 -6.15 1.63 -30.82
N ILE A 82 -5.55 2.48 -29.98
CA ILE A 82 -4.39 2.11 -29.15
C ILE A 82 -4.66 0.89 -28.28
N ARG A 83 -5.87 0.77 -27.70
CA ARG A 83 -6.25 -0.40 -26.89
C ARG A 83 -6.27 -1.71 -27.68
N LYS A 84 -6.46 -1.65 -29.00
CA LYS A 84 -6.52 -2.83 -29.88
C LYS A 84 -5.17 -3.18 -30.51
N MET A 85 -4.19 -2.27 -30.47
CA MET A 85 -2.87 -2.52 -31.06
C MET A 85 -2.19 -3.73 -30.40
N ALA A 86 -1.54 -4.54 -31.24
CA ALA A 86 -0.91 -5.80 -30.83
C ALA A 86 0.58 -5.64 -30.51
N SER A 87 1.24 -4.67 -31.16
CA SER A 87 2.67 -4.43 -31.01
C SER A 87 2.96 -3.12 -30.27
N ASP A 88 3.98 -3.13 -29.42
CA ASP A 88 4.45 -1.92 -28.74
C ASP A 88 5.10 -0.93 -29.71
N LYS A 89 5.73 -1.44 -30.79
CA LYS A 89 6.28 -0.60 -31.87
C LYS A 89 5.21 0.16 -32.62
N GLU A 90 4.06 -0.47 -32.89
CA GLU A 90 2.90 0.19 -33.52
C GLU A 90 2.40 1.34 -32.65
N ILE A 91 2.30 1.12 -31.34
CA ILE A 91 1.85 2.14 -30.39
C ILE A 91 2.81 3.33 -30.39
N VAL A 92 4.13 3.08 -30.28
CA VAL A 92 5.12 4.16 -30.26
C VAL A 92 5.17 4.90 -31.60
N GLN A 93 5.10 4.19 -32.73
CA GLN A 93 5.09 4.81 -34.04
C GLN A 93 3.85 5.70 -34.22
N TYR A 94 2.68 5.20 -33.84
CA TYR A 94 1.44 5.96 -33.87
C TYR A 94 1.52 7.22 -32.99
N LEU A 95 2.11 7.13 -31.80
CA LEU A 95 2.30 8.29 -30.94
C LEU A 95 3.26 9.33 -31.53
N LYS A 96 4.29 8.92 -32.27
CA LYS A 96 5.19 9.86 -32.96
C LYS A 96 4.54 10.55 -34.16
N GLU A 97 3.59 9.87 -34.81
CA GLU A 97 2.87 10.39 -35.97
C GLU A 97 1.66 11.25 -35.56
N SER A 98 1.10 11.02 -34.37
CA SER A 98 -0.05 11.75 -33.86
C SER A 98 0.38 13.04 -33.15
N SER A 99 0.09 14.19 -33.74
CA SER A 99 0.33 15.52 -33.15
C SER A 99 -0.67 15.87 -32.02
N SER A 100 -1.18 14.88 -31.30
CA SER A 100 -2.27 15.05 -30.34
C SER A 100 -1.73 15.48 -28.97
N GLN A 101 -2.20 16.61 -28.45
CA GLN A 101 -1.86 17.08 -27.10
C GLN A 101 -2.71 16.40 -26.00
N ASP A 102 -3.55 15.41 -26.33
CA ASP A 102 -4.40 14.73 -25.35
C ASP A 102 -3.60 13.76 -24.47
N THR A 103 -3.34 14.17 -23.23
CA THR A 103 -2.71 13.35 -22.18
C THR A 103 -3.40 11.99 -21.94
N SER A 104 -4.70 11.88 -22.22
CA SER A 104 -5.46 10.65 -22.02
C SER A 104 -5.15 9.57 -23.06
N LEU A 105 -4.61 9.97 -24.22
CA LEU A 105 -4.06 9.09 -25.26
C LEU A 105 -2.81 8.37 -24.74
N TYR A 106 -1.85 9.13 -24.21
CA TYR A 106 -0.60 8.63 -23.68
C TYR A 106 -0.79 7.72 -22.46
N ALA A 107 -1.75 8.06 -21.58
CA ALA A 107 -2.14 7.18 -20.48
C ALA A 107 -2.71 5.84 -20.99
N ALA A 108 -3.51 5.86 -22.05
CA ALA A 108 -4.03 4.63 -22.67
C ALA A 108 -2.91 3.79 -23.31
N ALA A 109 -1.93 4.44 -23.95
CA ALA A 109 -0.76 3.78 -24.52
C ALA A 109 0.09 3.10 -23.44
N ILE A 110 0.40 3.80 -22.34
CA ILE A 110 1.11 3.22 -21.19
C ILE A 110 0.37 2.01 -20.63
N LYS A 111 -0.96 2.10 -20.47
CA LYS A 111 -1.75 0.96 -20.03
C LYS A 111 -1.63 -0.21 -21.00
N ARG A 112 -1.71 0.04 -22.31
CA ARG A 112 -1.59 -1.01 -23.32
C ARG A 112 -0.20 -1.64 -23.33
N CYS A 113 0.86 -0.85 -23.29
CA CYS A 113 2.24 -1.34 -23.16
C CYS A 113 2.42 -2.17 -21.88
N SER A 114 1.70 -1.84 -20.80
CA SER A 114 1.71 -2.64 -19.58
C SER A 114 1.09 -4.02 -19.75
N GLU A 115 -0.02 -4.12 -20.50
CA GLU A 115 -0.68 -5.38 -20.83
C GLU A 115 0.19 -6.25 -21.74
N LEU A 116 0.93 -5.62 -22.66
CA LEU A 116 1.89 -6.27 -23.56
C LEU A 116 3.22 -6.63 -22.87
N LYS A 117 3.44 -6.22 -21.62
CA LYS A 117 4.68 -6.47 -20.83
C LYS A 117 5.95 -5.86 -21.45
N CYS A 118 5.85 -4.72 -22.12
CA CYS A 118 6.98 -4.04 -22.78
C CYS A 118 7.42 -2.78 -21.99
N PRO A 119 8.44 -2.88 -21.11
CA PRO A 119 8.89 -1.74 -20.29
C PRO A 119 9.66 -0.67 -21.06
N ASN A 120 10.40 -1.05 -22.09
CA ASN A 120 11.25 -0.12 -22.84
C ASN A 120 10.41 0.90 -23.61
N SER A 121 9.24 0.49 -24.10
CA SER A 121 8.30 1.33 -24.83
C SER A 121 7.69 2.41 -23.93
N ILE A 122 7.52 2.14 -22.62
CA ILE A 122 7.10 3.19 -21.66
C ILE A 122 8.15 4.30 -21.58
N ILE A 123 9.44 3.96 -21.59
CA ILE A 123 10.52 4.96 -21.55
C ILE A 123 10.46 5.83 -22.82
N GLN A 124 10.27 5.22 -23.99
CA GLN A 124 10.10 5.96 -25.25
C GLN A 124 8.88 6.87 -25.24
N ILE A 125 7.77 6.43 -24.63
CA ILE A 125 6.57 7.26 -24.46
C ILE A 125 6.86 8.48 -23.56
N ILE A 126 7.64 8.31 -22.48
CA ILE A 126 8.04 9.44 -21.62
C ILE A 126 8.91 10.42 -22.41
N GLU A 127 9.85 9.93 -23.22
CA GLU A 127 10.71 10.77 -24.06
C GLU A 127 9.90 11.58 -25.08
N ILE A 128 8.91 10.96 -25.75
CA ILE A 128 8.00 11.65 -26.68
C ILE A 128 7.24 12.77 -25.97
N VAL A 129 6.64 12.46 -24.82
CA VAL A 129 5.88 13.43 -24.02
C VAL A 129 6.76 14.61 -23.58
N GLN A 130 8.04 14.35 -23.28
CA GLN A 130 9.00 15.39 -22.94
C GLN A 130 9.41 16.24 -24.15
N SER A 131 9.63 15.63 -25.31
CA SER A 131 10.01 16.34 -26.54
C SER A 131 8.89 17.21 -27.10
N GLU A 132 7.63 16.80 -26.95
CA GLU A 132 6.47 17.55 -27.44
C GLU A 132 5.96 18.60 -26.45
N HIS A 133 6.64 18.77 -25.31
CA HIS A 133 6.25 19.71 -24.24
C HIS A 133 4.79 19.54 -23.76
N ILE A 134 4.28 18.32 -23.80
CA ILE A 134 2.94 18.00 -23.29
C ILE A 134 2.97 18.12 -21.76
N HIS A 135 1.83 18.48 -21.16
CA HIS A 135 1.69 18.56 -19.69
C HIS A 135 0.82 17.41 -19.17
N PRO A 136 1.42 16.24 -18.85
CA PRO A 136 0.68 15.13 -18.28
C PRO A 136 0.03 15.47 -16.96
N ASP A 137 -1.10 14.82 -16.71
CA ASP A 137 -1.77 14.86 -15.42
C ASP A 137 -1.12 13.87 -14.42
N ILE A 138 -1.56 13.95 -13.15
CA ILE A 138 -1.07 13.06 -12.10
C ILE A 138 -1.39 11.58 -12.37
N ILE A 139 -2.41 11.28 -13.17
CA ILE A 139 -2.82 9.92 -13.49
C ILE A 139 -1.76 9.27 -14.38
N PHE A 140 -1.30 9.97 -15.42
CA PHE A 140 -0.20 9.53 -16.28
C PHE A 140 1.06 9.21 -15.46
N TYR A 141 1.48 10.12 -14.57
CA TYR A 141 2.68 9.92 -13.77
C TYR A 141 2.55 8.73 -12.81
N ASN A 142 1.42 8.61 -12.12
CA ASN A 142 1.18 7.49 -11.20
C ASN A 142 1.15 6.13 -11.92
N MET A 143 0.53 6.08 -13.10
CA MET A 143 0.54 4.87 -13.93
C MET A 143 1.96 4.49 -14.33
N THR A 144 2.72 5.45 -14.86
CA THR A 144 4.11 5.25 -15.27
C THR A 144 4.97 4.72 -14.12
N LEU A 145 4.91 5.38 -12.96
CA LEU A 145 5.63 4.95 -11.76
C LEU A 145 5.20 3.56 -11.30
N ASN A 146 3.91 3.22 -11.39
CA ASN A 146 3.42 1.92 -10.98
C ASN A 146 3.97 0.81 -11.87
N TYR A 147 3.98 1.00 -13.19
CA TYR A 147 4.53 0.02 -14.11
C TYR A 147 6.05 -0.14 -13.99
N LEU A 148 6.79 0.96 -13.83
CA LEU A 148 8.23 0.91 -13.54
C LEU A 148 8.53 0.12 -12.26
N GLY A 149 7.71 0.30 -11.21
CA GLY A 149 7.80 -0.48 -9.97
C GLY A 149 7.46 -1.96 -10.17
N MET A 150 6.38 -2.27 -10.89
CA MET A 150 5.97 -3.66 -11.19
C MET A 150 7.05 -4.45 -11.93
N TRP A 151 7.78 -3.81 -12.84
CA TRP A 151 8.87 -4.44 -13.61
C TRP A 151 10.25 -4.35 -12.96
N ASP A 152 10.32 -4.00 -11.67
CA ASP A 152 11.58 -3.92 -10.90
C ASP A 152 12.61 -2.92 -11.48
N LYS A 153 12.13 -1.92 -12.22
CA LYS A 153 12.92 -0.77 -12.69
C LYS A 153 12.91 0.34 -11.63
N PHE A 154 13.15 -0.03 -10.37
CA PHE A 154 13.05 0.88 -9.23
C PHE A 154 13.99 2.10 -9.33
N ASN A 155 15.18 1.94 -9.88
CA ASN A 155 16.11 3.06 -10.06
C ASN A 155 15.53 4.14 -10.99
N LEU A 156 14.89 3.72 -12.09
CA LEU A 156 14.19 4.62 -12.99
C LEU A 156 12.94 5.22 -12.32
N GLN A 157 12.19 4.40 -11.58
CA GLN A 157 11.04 4.87 -10.81
C GLN A 157 11.44 6.01 -9.84
N LYS A 158 12.53 5.82 -9.08
CA LYS A 158 13.08 6.83 -8.16
C LYS A 158 13.56 8.07 -8.91
N TYR A 159 14.28 7.89 -10.02
CA TYR A 159 14.75 8.99 -10.87
C TYR A 159 13.59 9.86 -11.35
N TYR A 160 12.58 9.27 -11.98
CA TYR A 160 11.42 10.02 -12.47
C TYR A 160 10.59 10.64 -11.35
N PHE A 161 10.43 9.97 -10.20
CA PHE A 161 9.78 10.58 -9.04
C PHE A 161 10.52 11.85 -8.58
N GLN A 162 11.85 11.81 -8.50
CA GLN A 162 12.66 12.97 -8.13
C GLN A 162 12.61 14.07 -9.21
N GLN A 163 12.60 13.71 -10.49
CA GLN A 163 12.46 14.68 -11.57
C GLN A 163 11.11 15.40 -11.54
N TRP A 164 10.01 14.64 -11.41
CA TRP A 164 8.65 15.19 -11.51
C TRP A 164 8.16 15.84 -10.22
N PHE A 165 8.54 15.33 -9.05
CA PHE A 165 8.04 15.79 -7.75
C PHE A 165 9.12 16.38 -6.83
N GLY A 166 10.40 16.10 -7.10
CA GLY A 166 11.52 16.54 -6.26
C GLY A 166 11.93 18.00 -6.48
N LYS A 167 11.85 18.50 -7.72
CA LYS A 167 12.22 19.89 -8.08
C LYS A 167 11.04 20.86 -7.94
N GLN A 168 10.53 21.02 -6.72
CA GLN A 168 9.60 22.11 -6.42
C GLN A 168 10.39 23.37 -6.06
N GLN A 169 10.91 24.13 -7.05
CA GLN A 169 11.16 25.58 -6.83
C GLN A 169 11.53 26.51 -8.01
N ASN A 170 11.88 26.06 -9.24
CA ASN A 170 12.43 27.01 -10.24
C ASN A 170 11.76 27.06 -11.63
N GLN A 171 10.52 26.62 -11.80
CA GLN A 171 9.81 26.83 -13.08
C GLN A 171 8.46 27.50 -12.86
N ILE A 172 8.42 28.78 -13.20
CA ILE A 172 7.35 29.76 -12.91
C ILE A 172 6.07 29.49 -13.72
N ASN A 173 6.07 28.59 -14.71
CA ASN A 173 4.99 28.50 -15.70
C ASN A 173 4.32 27.12 -15.89
N HIS A 174 4.65 26.10 -15.09
CA HIS A 174 3.97 24.79 -15.19
C HIS A 174 3.19 24.47 -13.91
N GLN A 175 1.94 24.03 -14.07
CA GLN A 175 1.05 23.64 -12.97
C GLN A 175 1.81 22.82 -11.92
N LEU A 176 1.75 23.26 -10.67
CA LEU A 176 2.39 22.58 -9.54
C LEU A 176 1.87 21.14 -9.45
N LEU A 177 2.66 20.18 -9.91
CA LEU A 177 2.35 18.76 -9.77
C LEU A 177 2.62 18.33 -8.33
N VAL A 178 1.55 18.09 -7.58
CA VAL A 178 1.62 17.69 -6.17
C VAL A 178 1.41 16.18 -6.07
N PRO A 179 2.35 15.41 -5.49
CA PRO A 179 2.16 13.97 -5.29
C PRO A 179 0.99 13.72 -4.35
N ASN A 180 0.25 12.64 -4.58
CA ASN A 180 -0.88 12.24 -3.74
C ASN A 180 -0.61 10.88 -3.07
N ILE A 181 -1.57 10.40 -2.28
CA ILE A 181 -1.47 9.09 -1.61
C ILE A 181 -1.21 7.92 -2.57
N ILE A 182 -1.74 8.00 -3.80
CA ILE A 182 -1.51 6.98 -4.83
C ILE A 182 -0.05 7.01 -5.28
N THR A 183 0.53 8.19 -5.46
CA THR A 183 1.95 8.37 -5.81
C THR A 183 2.84 7.73 -4.76
N PHE A 184 2.63 8.03 -3.47
CA PHE A 184 3.45 7.47 -2.39
C PHE A 184 3.27 5.95 -2.22
N ASN A 185 2.03 5.45 -2.27
CA ASN A 185 1.77 4.01 -2.22
C ASN A 185 2.47 3.28 -3.38
N THR A 186 2.52 3.90 -4.55
CA THR A 186 3.21 3.36 -5.73
C THR A 186 4.73 3.30 -5.53
N MET A 187 5.33 4.35 -4.97
CA MET A 187 6.76 4.37 -4.67
C MET A 187 7.16 3.36 -3.59
N ILE A 188 6.35 3.24 -2.53
CA ILE A 188 6.56 2.26 -1.45
C ILE A 188 6.42 0.83 -1.99
N LYS A 189 5.39 0.56 -2.81
CA LYS A 189 5.21 -0.76 -3.45
C LYS A 189 6.36 -1.12 -4.39
N GLY A 190 6.98 -0.12 -5.03
CA GLY A 190 8.19 -0.33 -5.83
C GLY A 190 9.38 -0.87 -5.02
N CYS A 191 9.43 -0.57 -3.72
CA CYS A 191 10.48 -1.07 -2.81
C CYS A 191 10.29 -2.54 -2.42
N THR A 192 9.08 -3.10 -2.61
CA THR A 192 8.71 -4.42 -2.09
C THR A 192 9.65 -5.52 -2.59
N LYS A 193 9.85 -5.66 -3.91
CA LYS A 193 10.65 -6.76 -4.49
C LYS A 193 12.08 -6.84 -3.95
N ARG A 194 12.68 -5.68 -3.66
CA ARG A 194 14.05 -5.56 -3.18
C ARG A 194 14.18 -5.65 -1.65
N GLY A 195 13.05 -5.60 -0.93
CA GLY A 195 13.08 -5.51 0.54
C GLY A 195 13.75 -4.21 1.03
N ASP A 196 13.79 -3.15 0.23
CA ASP A 196 14.48 -1.90 0.61
C ASP A 196 13.61 -1.08 1.59
N PHE A 197 13.62 -1.51 2.84
CA PHE A 197 12.83 -0.89 3.91
C PHE A 197 13.25 0.55 4.19
N LYS A 198 14.55 0.85 4.10
CA LYS A 198 15.10 2.20 4.29
C LYS A 198 14.49 3.17 3.29
N GLN A 199 14.45 2.80 2.01
CA GLN A 199 13.88 3.64 0.97
C GLN A 199 12.35 3.73 1.05
N ALA A 200 11.68 2.67 1.50
CA ALA A 200 10.24 2.69 1.77
C ALA A 200 9.88 3.65 2.92
N LEU A 201 10.66 3.63 4.01
CA LEU A 201 10.52 4.59 5.12
C LEU A 201 10.79 6.02 4.69
N TYR A 202 11.78 6.26 3.81
CA TYR A 202 12.00 7.59 3.25
C TYR A 202 10.73 8.13 2.58
N TYR A 203 10.01 7.32 1.80
CA TYR A 203 8.77 7.75 1.17
C TYR A 203 7.63 7.95 2.17
N LEU A 204 7.56 7.14 3.24
CA LEU A 204 6.60 7.34 4.33
C LEU A 204 6.84 8.67 5.05
N HIS A 205 8.09 8.98 5.42
CA HIS A 205 8.45 10.25 6.04
C HIS A 205 8.21 11.43 5.11
N LEU A 206 8.60 11.30 3.83
CA LEU A 206 8.34 12.34 2.83
C LEU A 206 6.84 12.63 2.70
N MET A 207 6.00 11.60 2.68
CA MET A 207 4.54 11.69 2.61
C MET A 207 3.94 12.45 3.81
N ILE A 208 4.40 12.14 5.02
CA ILE A 208 3.89 12.74 6.27
C ILE A 208 4.46 14.15 6.48
N ASP A 209 5.79 14.26 6.49
CA ASP A 209 6.49 15.46 7.00
C ASP A 209 6.50 16.60 5.97
N LYS A 210 6.62 16.28 4.68
CA LYS A 210 6.69 17.29 3.61
C LYS A 210 5.34 17.58 2.97
N TYR A 211 4.51 16.56 2.76
CA TYR A 211 3.25 16.70 2.03
C TYR A 211 2.01 16.65 2.92
N ASN A 212 2.13 16.43 4.24
CA ASN A 212 1.01 16.31 5.18
C ASN A 212 -0.06 15.30 4.72
N ILE A 213 0.36 14.18 4.12
CA ILE A 213 -0.54 13.13 3.68
C ILE A 213 -0.49 11.99 4.70
N ASN A 214 -1.64 11.64 5.25
CA ASN A 214 -1.72 10.55 6.22
C ASN A 214 -1.64 9.18 5.52
N PRO A 215 -0.82 8.25 6.04
CA PRO A 215 -0.79 6.87 5.57
C PRO A 215 -2.16 6.22 5.66
N ASN A 216 -2.47 5.33 4.71
CA ASN A 216 -3.66 4.49 4.77
C ASN A 216 -3.28 3.01 4.86
N LEU A 217 -4.32 2.17 4.90
CA LEU A 217 -4.21 0.72 4.94
C LEU A 217 -3.29 0.17 3.81
N ILE A 218 -3.41 0.72 2.60
CA ILE A 218 -2.59 0.33 1.45
C ILE A 218 -1.12 0.71 1.66
N THR A 219 -0.84 1.89 2.21
CA THR A 219 0.52 2.35 2.55
C THR A 219 1.18 1.36 3.50
N CYS A 220 0.49 1.02 4.59
CA CYS A 220 1.05 0.19 5.64
C CYS A 220 1.18 -1.28 5.23
N ASN A 221 0.22 -1.84 4.49
CA ASN A 221 0.33 -3.20 3.93
C ASN A 221 1.49 -3.32 2.92
N SER A 222 1.76 -2.26 2.16
CA SER A 222 2.92 -2.20 1.28
C SER A 222 4.23 -2.20 2.08
N LEU A 223 4.30 -1.44 3.18
CA LEU A 223 5.45 -1.45 4.09
C LEU A 223 5.67 -2.82 4.74
N LEU A 224 4.61 -3.47 5.24
CA LEU A 224 4.70 -4.84 5.77
C LEU A 224 5.22 -5.83 4.72
N SER A 225 4.78 -5.68 3.47
CA SER A 225 5.28 -6.50 2.35
C SER A 225 6.77 -6.25 2.07
N VAL A 226 7.26 -5.01 2.22
CA VAL A 226 8.69 -4.69 2.13
C VAL A 226 9.45 -5.39 3.27
N CYS A 227 8.97 -5.30 4.52
CA CYS A 227 9.57 -5.97 5.67
C CYS A 227 9.62 -7.49 5.49
N ALA A 228 8.58 -8.09 4.91
CA ALA A 228 8.54 -9.54 4.64
C ALA A 228 9.67 -9.96 3.68
N ASN A 229 9.93 -9.16 2.64
CA ASN A 229 11.02 -9.44 1.70
C ASN A 229 12.40 -9.06 2.25
N ALA A 230 12.47 -8.17 3.23
CA ALA A 230 13.68 -7.84 3.97
C ALA A 230 14.01 -8.86 5.10
N HIS A 231 13.09 -9.78 5.40
CA HIS A 231 13.14 -10.65 6.58
C HIS A 231 13.30 -9.87 7.91
N ASP A 232 12.71 -8.67 7.98
CA ASP A 232 12.84 -7.76 9.12
C ASP A 232 11.54 -7.72 9.96
N ILE A 233 11.50 -8.55 10.99
CA ILE A 233 10.35 -8.64 11.91
C ILE A 233 10.23 -7.37 12.76
N GLN A 234 11.34 -6.82 13.23
CA GLN A 234 11.33 -5.69 14.16
C GLN A 234 10.68 -4.49 13.51
N SER A 235 11.07 -4.20 12.27
CA SER A 235 10.47 -3.14 11.47
C SER A 235 8.99 -3.41 11.16
N ALA A 236 8.60 -4.66 10.88
CA ALA A 236 7.20 -5.01 10.67
C ALA A 236 6.33 -4.77 11.91
N GLU A 237 6.79 -5.18 13.09
CA GLU A 237 6.08 -4.97 14.36
C GLU A 237 5.96 -3.48 14.70
N LEU A 238 7.00 -2.68 14.40
CA LEU A 238 6.93 -1.22 14.53
C LEU A 238 5.85 -0.63 13.61
N ILE A 239 5.80 -1.04 12.34
CA ILE A 239 4.75 -0.58 11.42
C ILE A 239 3.36 -1.03 11.89
N TRP A 240 3.21 -2.27 12.36
CA TRP A 240 1.96 -2.79 12.90
C TRP A 240 1.46 -1.97 14.09
N ASN A 241 2.35 -1.64 15.03
CA ASN A 241 2.01 -0.80 16.18
C ASN A 241 1.64 0.63 15.74
N LYS A 242 2.36 1.21 14.77
CA LYS A 242 2.01 2.51 14.19
C LYS A 242 0.64 2.50 13.52
N MET A 243 0.28 1.43 12.80
CA MET A 243 -1.05 1.29 12.21
C MET A 243 -2.14 1.40 13.26
N ILE A 244 -2.00 0.68 14.39
CA ILE A 244 -3.03 0.62 15.44
C ILE A 244 -3.07 1.91 16.26
N HIS A 245 -1.91 2.40 16.71
CA HIS A 245 -1.84 3.43 17.76
C HIS A 245 -1.66 4.84 17.22
N ASP A 246 -0.84 5.01 16.18
CA ASP A 246 -0.45 6.34 15.69
C ASP A 246 -1.36 6.80 14.55
N PHE A 247 -1.65 5.89 13.61
CA PHE A 247 -2.48 6.17 12.44
C PHE A 247 -3.96 5.82 12.64
N ASN A 248 -4.28 5.06 13.70
CA ASN A 248 -5.63 4.60 14.03
C ASN A 248 -6.34 3.95 12.82
N ILE A 249 -5.63 3.04 12.15
CA ILE A 249 -6.09 2.30 10.96
C ILE A 249 -6.72 0.98 11.40
N ASP A 250 -7.95 0.73 10.94
CA ASP A 250 -8.62 -0.55 11.14
C ASP A 250 -7.96 -1.65 10.31
N ILE A 251 -7.54 -2.71 11.01
CA ILE A 251 -6.84 -3.86 10.43
C ILE A 251 -7.86 -4.73 9.69
N ASP A 252 -7.52 -5.08 8.45
CA ASP A 252 -8.28 -5.99 7.60
C ASP A 252 -7.57 -7.32 7.37
N ILE A 253 -8.20 -8.21 6.58
CA ILE A 253 -7.63 -9.50 6.22
C ILE A 253 -6.33 -9.38 5.42
N ILE A 254 -6.18 -8.32 4.61
CA ILE A 254 -4.97 -8.07 3.82
C ILE A 254 -3.80 -7.72 4.75
N SER A 255 -4.06 -6.94 5.79
CA SER A 255 -3.09 -6.58 6.83
C SER A 255 -2.63 -7.81 7.61
N ILE A 256 -3.58 -8.66 8.03
CA ILE A 256 -3.29 -9.94 8.69
C ILE A 256 -2.42 -10.84 7.80
N ASN A 257 -2.79 -11.00 6.53
CA ASN A 257 -2.01 -11.79 5.57
C ASN A 257 -0.62 -11.22 5.34
N SER A 258 -0.49 -9.88 5.30
CA SER A 258 0.80 -9.21 5.15
C SER A 258 1.70 -9.49 6.34
N MET A 259 1.18 -9.40 7.57
CA MET A 259 1.94 -9.71 8.79
C MET A 259 2.29 -11.20 8.91
N LEU A 260 1.35 -12.09 8.56
CA LEU A 260 1.60 -13.53 8.50
C LEU A 260 2.71 -13.87 7.51
N ASN A 261 2.74 -13.20 6.35
CA ASN A 261 3.79 -13.40 5.36
C ASN A 261 5.17 -12.95 5.90
N VAL A 262 5.25 -11.87 6.69
CA VAL A 262 6.49 -11.49 7.39
C VAL A 262 6.99 -12.63 8.27
N TYR A 263 6.15 -13.10 9.20
CA TYR A 263 6.55 -14.15 10.12
C TYR A 263 6.83 -15.48 9.41
N ALA A 264 6.06 -15.84 8.39
CA ALA A 264 6.27 -17.03 7.58
C ALA A 264 7.64 -17.02 6.89
N LYS A 265 8.05 -15.86 6.37
CA LYS A 265 9.37 -15.70 5.74
C LYS A 265 10.52 -15.71 6.73
N CYS A 266 10.27 -15.34 7.98
CA CYS A 266 11.28 -15.37 9.04
C CYS A 266 11.27 -16.65 9.88
N GLY A 267 10.34 -17.58 9.62
CA GLY A 267 10.21 -18.84 10.35
C GLY A 267 9.56 -18.73 11.74
N GLU A 268 8.95 -17.59 12.07
CA GLU A 268 8.37 -17.33 13.39
C GLU A 268 6.93 -17.87 13.52
N THR A 269 6.80 -19.19 13.59
CA THR A 269 5.50 -19.88 13.64
C THR A 269 4.65 -19.53 14.87
N ASN A 270 5.27 -19.23 16.02
CA ASN A 270 4.55 -18.85 17.23
C ASN A 270 3.82 -17.51 17.04
N LYS A 271 4.51 -16.50 16.51
CA LYS A 271 3.93 -15.18 16.24
C LYS A 271 2.86 -15.24 15.14
N MET A 272 2.96 -16.17 14.19
CA MET A 272 1.89 -16.43 13.23
C MET A 272 0.60 -16.85 13.94
N MET A 273 0.68 -17.75 14.91
CA MET A 273 -0.48 -18.18 15.70
C MET A 273 -1.04 -17.07 16.58
N GLU A 274 -0.19 -16.20 17.13
CA GLU A 274 -0.62 -15.03 17.90
C GLU A 274 -1.45 -14.06 17.06
N ILE A 275 -1.00 -13.72 15.84
CA ILE A 275 -1.75 -12.85 14.93
C ILE A 275 -3.06 -13.48 14.47
N LEU A 276 -3.09 -14.80 14.26
CA LEU A 276 -4.33 -15.51 13.96
C LEU A 276 -5.30 -15.44 15.12
N ASN A 277 -4.84 -15.71 16.34
CA ASN A 277 -5.68 -15.62 17.51
C ASN A 277 -6.18 -14.19 17.73
N TYR A 278 -5.36 -13.17 17.43
CA TYR A 278 -5.78 -11.77 17.43
C TYR A 278 -6.93 -11.50 16.45
N SER A 279 -6.84 -12.01 15.21
CA SER A 279 -7.90 -11.83 14.20
C SER A 279 -9.20 -12.57 14.52
N GLN A 280 -9.15 -13.56 15.41
CA GLN A 280 -10.31 -14.37 15.81
C GLN A 280 -10.97 -13.94 17.13
N ARG A 281 -10.53 -12.83 17.74
CA ARG A 281 -11.16 -12.28 18.94
C ARG A 281 -12.54 -11.71 18.61
N PRO A 282 -13.55 -11.87 19.48
CA PRO A 282 -14.92 -11.41 19.21
C PRO A 282 -15.01 -9.91 18.94
N GLU A 283 -14.18 -9.10 19.60
CA GLU A 283 -14.15 -7.64 19.46
C GLU A 283 -13.52 -7.15 18.13
N LYS A 284 -12.68 -7.98 17.51
CA LYS A 284 -11.91 -7.66 16.29
C LYS A 284 -11.92 -8.83 15.32
N PHE A 285 -13.10 -9.41 15.13
CA PHE A 285 -13.25 -10.61 14.32
C PHE A 285 -13.03 -10.28 12.83
N ILE A 286 -12.07 -10.96 12.23
CA ILE A 286 -11.75 -10.87 10.80
C ILE A 286 -11.92 -12.28 10.22
N SER A 287 -12.76 -12.41 9.19
CA SER A 287 -12.95 -13.69 8.51
C SER A 287 -11.65 -14.09 7.81
N ILE A 288 -11.14 -15.27 8.16
CA ILE A 288 -9.97 -15.89 7.51
C ILE A 288 -10.34 -16.24 6.07
N ASN A 289 -9.37 -16.23 5.16
CA ASN A 289 -9.57 -16.65 3.77
C ASN A 289 -8.53 -17.68 3.32
N GLU A 290 -8.71 -18.23 2.12
CA GLU A 290 -7.78 -19.20 1.51
C GLU A 290 -6.32 -18.72 1.50
N ILE A 291 -6.09 -17.43 1.23
CA ILE A 291 -4.75 -16.82 1.23
C ILE A 291 -4.12 -16.88 2.63
N THR A 292 -4.92 -16.68 3.68
CA THR A 292 -4.47 -16.79 5.07
C THR A 292 -4.00 -18.22 5.34
N CYS A 293 -4.83 -19.20 4.97
CA CYS A 293 -4.56 -20.62 5.21
C CYS A 293 -3.30 -21.10 4.49
N THR A 294 -3.17 -20.75 3.20
CA THR A 294 -2.00 -21.08 2.39
C THR A 294 -0.73 -20.43 2.94
N THR A 295 -0.79 -19.17 3.39
CA THR A 295 0.35 -18.48 4.01
C THR A 295 0.82 -19.19 5.27
N ILE A 296 -0.11 -19.61 6.13
CA ILE A 296 0.19 -20.33 7.38
C ILE A 296 0.84 -21.67 7.10
N MET A 297 0.20 -22.48 6.25
CA MET A 297 0.75 -23.77 5.86
C MET A 297 2.17 -23.60 5.31
N SER A 298 2.36 -22.66 4.38
CA SER A 298 3.68 -22.39 3.80
C SER A 298 4.74 -21.98 4.84
N GLY A 299 4.37 -21.20 5.86
CA GLY A 299 5.29 -20.78 6.92
C GLY A 299 5.74 -21.94 7.81
N PHE A 300 4.81 -22.78 8.25
CA PHE A 300 5.11 -23.94 9.09
C PHE A 300 5.91 -25.01 8.35
N LEU A 301 5.66 -25.18 7.06
CA LEU A 301 6.44 -26.07 6.19
C LEU A 301 7.88 -25.59 6.07
N LYS A 302 8.08 -24.29 5.78
CA LYS A 302 9.43 -23.71 5.69
C LYS A 302 10.21 -23.82 7.00
N ALA A 303 9.52 -23.74 8.13
CA ALA A 303 10.12 -23.90 9.44
C ALA A 303 10.37 -25.37 9.85
N ASN A 304 10.05 -26.36 8.99
CA ASN A 304 10.09 -27.81 9.30
C ASN A 304 9.30 -28.19 10.57
N LYS A 305 8.32 -27.37 10.93
CA LYS A 305 7.52 -27.48 12.15
C LYS A 305 6.11 -28.00 11.86
N VAL A 306 6.00 -28.88 10.86
CA VAL A 306 4.71 -29.45 10.43
C VAL A 306 4.02 -30.21 11.56
N LYS A 307 4.79 -30.83 12.47
CA LYS A 307 4.26 -31.50 13.67
C LYS A 307 3.73 -30.52 14.73
N GLU A 308 4.31 -29.31 14.81
CA GLU A 308 3.85 -28.24 15.71
C GLU A 308 2.61 -27.52 15.15
N LEU A 309 2.42 -27.55 13.83
CA LEU A 309 1.12 -27.24 13.25
C LEU A 309 0.18 -28.32 13.80
N LYS A 310 -0.48 -28.01 14.91
CA LYS A 310 -1.53 -28.82 15.50
C LYS A 310 -2.68 -28.86 14.49
N LEU A 311 -2.51 -29.67 13.45
CA LEU A 311 -3.38 -29.83 12.30
C LEU A 311 -4.80 -29.97 12.80
N HIS A 312 -5.02 -30.73 13.86
CA HIS A 312 -6.33 -30.87 14.50
C HIS A 312 -6.93 -29.55 15.01
N SER A 313 -6.18 -28.66 15.68
CA SER A 313 -6.69 -27.36 16.11
C SER A 313 -6.84 -26.35 14.97
N PHE A 314 -5.96 -26.42 13.97
CA PHE A 314 -6.03 -25.56 12.79
C PHE A 314 -7.21 -25.97 11.90
N ILE A 315 -7.37 -27.27 11.64
CA ILE A 315 -8.52 -27.87 10.97
C ILE A 315 -9.80 -27.57 11.74
N LYS A 316 -9.83 -27.71 13.07
CA LYS A 316 -11.00 -27.33 13.89
C LYS A 316 -11.32 -25.84 13.77
N LEU A 317 -10.31 -24.96 13.67
CA LEU A 317 -10.50 -23.53 13.45
C LEU A 317 -11.04 -23.23 12.04
N LEU A 318 -10.63 -23.99 11.04
CA LEU A 318 -11.18 -23.95 9.69
C LEU A 318 -12.64 -24.48 9.65
N GLU A 319 -12.88 -25.68 10.18
CA GLU A 319 -14.17 -26.38 10.24
C GLU A 319 -15.23 -25.59 11.01
N THR A 320 -14.90 -25.03 12.17
CA THR A 320 -15.91 -24.37 13.02
C THR A 320 -16.28 -22.96 12.58
N ARG A 321 -15.43 -22.27 11.79
CA ARG A 321 -15.59 -20.80 11.56
C ARG A 321 -15.39 -20.33 10.12
N TYR A 322 -14.56 -20.97 9.29
CA TYR A 322 -14.45 -20.64 7.86
C TYR A 322 -15.60 -21.25 7.05
N PHE A 323 -15.94 -22.52 7.32
CA PHE A 323 -16.92 -23.25 6.52
C PHE A 323 -18.39 -23.03 6.91
N LYS A 324 -18.70 -22.40 8.06
CA LYS A 324 -20.07 -21.95 8.38
C LYS A 324 -20.60 -20.88 7.42
N GLN A 325 -19.74 -20.21 6.65
CA GLN A 325 -20.14 -19.19 5.67
C GLN A 325 -20.42 -19.76 4.27
N LYS A 326 -20.02 -21.01 3.96
CA LYS A 326 -20.33 -21.67 2.68
C LYS A 326 -21.24 -22.87 2.96
N SER A 327 -22.51 -22.79 2.57
CA SER A 327 -23.57 -23.73 2.97
C SER A 327 -23.46 -25.16 2.42
N ASN A 328 -22.50 -25.47 1.52
CA ASN A 328 -22.43 -26.77 0.82
C ASN A 328 -21.01 -27.35 0.83
N PHE A 329 -20.39 -27.57 1.99
CA PHE A 329 -19.01 -28.07 2.07
C PHE A 329 -18.90 -29.37 2.89
N VAL A 330 -18.28 -30.42 2.33
CA VAL A 330 -18.25 -31.77 2.93
C VAL A 330 -16.84 -32.24 3.36
N GLY A 331 -15.75 -31.54 3.02
CA GLY A 331 -14.43 -31.87 3.58
C GLY A 331 -13.22 -31.41 2.78
N PHE A 332 -12.03 -31.60 3.37
CA PHE A 332 -10.74 -31.25 2.78
C PHE A 332 -9.77 -32.43 2.75
N TYR A 333 -8.99 -32.59 1.67
CA TYR A 333 -7.87 -33.54 1.59
C TYR A 333 -6.54 -32.78 1.44
N LEU A 334 -5.63 -32.93 2.42
CA LEU A 334 -4.23 -32.51 2.29
C LEU A 334 -3.47 -33.59 1.51
N ARG A 335 -3.28 -33.40 0.20
CA ARG A 335 -2.40 -34.30 -0.59
C ARG A 335 -0.98 -33.75 -0.56
N PHE A 336 -0.08 -34.45 0.14
CA PHE A 336 1.35 -34.14 0.15
C PHE A 336 2.00 -34.66 -1.13
N HIS A 337 2.28 -33.80 -2.10
CA HIS A 337 3.11 -34.16 -3.25
C HIS A 337 4.58 -33.84 -2.94
N PRO A 338 5.56 -34.70 -3.29
CA PRO A 338 6.98 -34.49 -2.99
C PRO A 338 7.61 -33.25 -3.66
N CYS A 339 6.90 -32.55 -4.55
CA CYS A 339 7.37 -31.37 -5.25
C CYS A 339 6.58 -30.11 -4.85
N ASN A 340 6.62 -29.70 -3.58
CA ASN A 340 6.24 -28.37 -3.07
C ASN A 340 4.88 -27.73 -3.49
N MET A 341 3.96 -28.45 -4.13
CA MET A 341 2.63 -27.96 -4.47
C MET A 341 1.57 -28.60 -3.56
N PHE A 342 0.94 -27.77 -2.74
CA PHE A 342 -0.29 -28.12 -2.03
C PHE A 342 -1.47 -27.84 -2.95
N TYR A 343 -2.22 -28.88 -3.31
CA TYR A 343 -3.56 -28.70 -3.83
C TYR A 343 -4.52 -28.60 -2.65
N VAL A 344 -5.13 -27.44 -2.49
CA VAL A 344 -6.34 -27.33 -1.67
C VAL A 344 -7.51 -27.76 -2.56
N ALA A 345 -7.83 -29.06 -2.62
CA ALA A 345 -9.02 -29.52 -3.31
C ALA A 345 -10.27 -29.23 -2.44
N LEU A 346 -11.04 -28.21 -2.85
CA LEU A 346 -12.38 -27.93 -2.31
C LEU A 346 -13.38 -28.79 -3.11
N PHE A 347 -14.10 -29.71 -2.45
CA PHE A 347 -15.19 -30.44 -3.09
C PHE A 347 -16.52 -29.72 -2.86
N ASP A 348 -17.23 -29.40 -3.94
CA ASP A 348 -18.66 -29.09 -3.93
C ASP A 348 -19.45 -30.40 -4.19
N ASP A 349 -20.65 -30.48 -3.59
CA ASP A 349 -21.52 -31.66 -3.33
C ASP A 349 -21.93 -32.54 -4.53
N ILE A 350 -21.38 -32.32 -5.74
CA ILE A 350 -21.82 -32.99 -6.98
C ILE A 350 -20.89 -34.15 -7.41
N SER A 351 -19.72 -34.32 -6.79
CA SER A 351 -18.77 -35.39 -7.16
C SER A 351 -18.51 -36.40 -6.03
N LYS A 352 -19.59 -36.99 -5.48
CA LYS A 352 -19.49 -38.28 -4.80
C LYS A 352 -19.18 -39.38 -5.82
N THR A 353 -17.93 -39.48 -6.25
CA THR A 353 -17.43 -40.70 -6.89
C THR A 353 -15.98 -40.95 -6.45
N ARG A 354 -15.86 -41.85 -5.46
CA ARG A 354 -14.72 -42.73 -5.19
C ARG A 354 -13.33 -42.10 -5.19
N ILE A 355 -12.79 -41.86 -4.00
CA ILE A 355 -11.43 -42.32 -3.67
C ILE A 355 -11.47 -42.91 -2.25
N GLU A 356 -11.79 -44.20 -2.19
CA GLU A 356 -11.52 -45.05 -1.03
C GLU A 356 -10.01 -45.27 -0.89
N GLU A 357 -9.55 -45.26 0.36
CA GLU A 357 -8.42 -46.03 0.90
C GLU A 357 -7.21 -46.31 -0.01
N LYS A 358 -6.07 -45.67 0.28
CA LYS A 358 -4.80 -46.36 0.66
C LYS A 358 -3.63 -45.40 0.86
N ILE A 359 -3.07 -45.50 2.08
CA ILE A 359 -1.74 -45.12 2.59
C ILE A 359 -1.50 -43.64 2.85
#